data_AF-A0A2S9GRZ9-F1
#
_entry.id   AF-A0A2S9GRZ9-F1
#
_cell.length_a   1.000
_cell.length_b   1.000
_cell.length_c   1.000
_cell.angle_alpha   90.00
_cell.angle_beta   90.00
_cell.angle_gamma   90.00
#
_symmetry.space_group_name_H-M   'P 1'
#
loop_
_entity.id
_entity.type
_entity.pdbx_description
1 polymer ?
#
loop_
_entity_poly.entity_id
_entity_poly.type
_entity_poly.pdbx_seq_one_letter_code
_entity_poly.pdbx_strand_id
1 'polypeptide(L)' 'PAGTRSLDQAEAMSPTGQCHAFDASADGFVRGEGCGVAVLKRLSDAQRDGDRVLAVIRGSAVNQDGR' A
#
# COMPACT_ATOMS: atom_id res chain seq x y z
N PRO A 1 -8.69 18.72 8.37
CA PRO A 1 -7.34 19.18 7.93
C PRO A 1 -7.32 19.46 6.41
N ALA A 2 -6.43 20.33 5.93
CA ALA A 2 -6.42 20.79 4.54
C ALA A 2 -6.29 19.64 3.52
N GLY A 3 -5.41 18.66 3.79
CA GLY A 3 -5.21 17.51 2.91
C GLY A 3 -6.44 16.62 2.73
N THR A 4 -7.25 16.39 3.79
CA THR A 4 -8.51 15.65 3.66
C THR A 4 -9.49 16.40 2.74
N ARG A 5 -9.61 17.73 2.91
CA ARG A 5 -10.53 18.53 2.10
C ARG A 5 -10.18 18.50 0.60
N SER A 6 -8.89 18.48 0.25
CA SER A 6 -8.46 18.37 -1.14
C SER A 6 -8.88 17.04 -1.78
N LEU A 7 -8.84 15.94 -1.02
CA LEU A 7 -9.25 14.62 -1.50
C LEU A 7 -10.78 14.52 -1.63
N ASP A 8 -11.52 15.09 -0.67
CA ASP A 8 -12.99 15.19 -0.75
C ASP A 8 -13.42 15.98 -2.01
N GLN A 9 -12.76 17.10 -2.30
CA GLN A 9 -13.05 17.93 -3.49
C GLN A 9 -12.70 17.22 -4.81
N ALA A 10 -11.78 16.26 -4.77
CA ALA A 10 -11.43 15.42 -5.92
C ALA A 10 -12.30 14.15 -6.02
N GLU A 11 -13.36 14.04 -5.20
CA GLU A 11 -14.29 12.90 -5.16
C GLU A 11 -13.61 11.55 -4.86
N ALA A 12 -12.43 11.58 -4.22
CA ALA A 12 -11.66 10.37 -3.93
C ALA A 12 -12.07 9.68 -2.61
N MET A 13 -12.75 10.41 -1.72
CA MET A 13 -13.07 9.98 -0.36
C MET A 13 -14.48 9.38 -0.29
N SER A 14 -14.61 8.22 0.37
CA SER A 14 -15.90 7.58 0.60
C SER A 14 -16.74 8.38 1.62
N PRO A 15 -17.99 8.77 1.29
CA PRO A 15 -18.89 9.41 2.24
C PRO A 15 -19.43 8.45 3.29
N THR A 16 -19.38 7.13 3.02
CA THR A 16 -19.82 6.09 3.98
C THR A 16 -18.73 5.71 4.99
N GLY A 17 -17.53 6.27 4.85
CA GLY A 17 -16.47 6.11 5.84
C GLY A 17 -15.82 4.73 5.84
N GLN A 18 -15.93 3.98 4.73
CA GLN A 18 -15.30 2.67 4.57
C GLN A 18 -14.67 2.50 3.18
N CYS A 19 -13.67 1.64 3.07
CA CYS A 19 -13.14 1.20 1.78
C CYS A 19 -13.87 -0.10 1.37
N HIS A 20 -14.81 -0.01 0.43
CA HIS A 20 -15.53 -1.18 -0.10
C HIS A 20 -14.72 -1.86 -1.21
N ALA A 21 -13.58 -2.47 -0.86
CA ALA A 21 -12.64 -3.02 -1.83
C ALA A 21 -13.29 -4.06 -2.77
N PHE A 22 -13.34 -3.75 -4.07
CA PHE A 22 -13.91 -4.57 -5.15
C PHE A 22 -15.43 -4.82 -5.07
N ASP A 23 -16.15 -4.09 -4.22
CA ASP A 23 -17.60 -4.18 -4.14
C ASP A 23 -18.30 -3.32 -5.20
N ALA A 24 -19.50 -3.71 -5.62
CA ALA A 24 -20.31 -2.95 -6.57
C ALA A 24 -20.76 -1.58 -6.04
N SER A 25 -20.77 -1.40 -4.72
CA SER A 25 -21.08 -0.15 -4.01
C SER A 25 -19.86 0.70 -3.66
N ALA A 26 -18.67 0.41 -4.22
CA ALA A 26 -17.47 1.20 -3.98
C ALA A 26 -17.66 2.68 -4.36
N ASP A 27 -17.49 3.55 -3.37
CA ASP A 27 -17.80 5.00 -3.42
C ASP A 27 -16.61 5.89 -3.04
N GLY A 28 -15.39 5.33 -3.01
CA GLY A 28 -14.14 6.02 -2.66
C GLY A 28 -13.29 5.23 -1.66
N PHE A 29 -12.20 5.82 -1.17
CA PHE A 29 -11.39 5.27 -0.08
C PHE A 29 -11.47 6.14 1.18
N VAL A 30 -10.90 5.67 2.29
CA VAL A 30 -10.76 6.45 3.53
C VAL A 30 -9.31 6.51 3.96
N ARG A 31 -8.90 7.66 4.52
CA ARG A 31 -7.55 7.85 5.04
C ARG A 31 -7.31 6.99 6.28
N GLY A 32 -6.16 6.32 6.31
CA GLY A 32 -5.62 5.65 7.49
C GLY A 32 -4.24 6.19 7.85
N GLU A 33 -3.76 5.83 9.03
CA GLU A 33 -2.40 6.14 9.51
C GLU A 33 -1.69 4.82 9.85
N GLY A 34 -0.36 4.77 9.65
CA GLY A 34 0.44 3.58 9.92
C GLY A 34 1.93 3.78 9.64
N CYS A 35 2.77 2.91 10.20
CA CYS A 35 4.23 2.90 10.00
C CYS A 35 4.73 1.45 9.92
N GLY A 36 5.69 1.17 9.03
CA GLY A 36 6.28 -0.16 8.87
C GLY A 36 7.67 -0.09 8.25
N VAL A 37 8.55 -1.03 8.64
CA VAL A 37 9.92 -1.15 8.15
C VAL A 37 10.22 -2.63 7.86
N ALA A 38 10.91 -2.89 6.76
CA ALA A 38 11.44 -4.21 6.44
C ALA A 38 12.96 -4.13 6.27
N VAL A 39 13.67 -5.17 6.70
CA VAL A 39 15.12 -5.32 6.48
C VAL A 39 15.32 -6.33 5.36
N LEU A 40 16.09 -5.94 4.35
CA LEU A 40 16.36 -6.78 3.20
C LEU A 40 17.77 -7.36 3.27
N LYS A 41 17.88 -8.62 2.84
CA LYS A 41 19.12 -9.34 2.69
C LYS A 41 19.02 -10.24 1.46
N ARG A 42 20.13 -10.52 0.79
CA ARG A 42 20.16 -11.56 -0.24
C ARG A 42 19.78 -12.89 0.39
N LEU A 43 18.92 -13.66 -0.27
CA LEU A 43 18.42 -14.94 0.26
C LEU A 43 19.56 -15.89 0.65
N SER A 44 20.60 -15.99 -0.18
CA SER A 44 21.77 -16.82 0.10
C SER A 44 22.51 -16.41 1.37
N ASP A 45 22.62 -15.11 1.65
CA ASP A 45 23.29 -14.62 2.86
C ASP A 45 22.41 -14.78 4.10
N ALA A 46 21.09 -14.63 3.95
CA ALA A 46 20.14 -14.91 5.04
C ALA A 46 20.18 -16.40 5.42
N GLN A 47 20.19 -17.30 4.43
CA GLN A 47 20.31 -18.74 4.65
C GLN A 47 21.66 -19.13 5.28
N ARG A 48 22.77 -18.59 4.75
CA ARG A 48 24.12 -18.83 5.31
C ARG A 48 24.21 -18.41 6.76
N ASP A 49 23.65 -17.25 7.08
CA ASP A 49 23.77 -16.66 8.43
C ASP A 49 22.66 -17.18 9.38
N GLY A 50 21.77 -18.05 8.92
CA GLY A 50 20.70 -18.65 9.73
C GLY A 50 19.56 -17.70 10.08
N ASP A 51 19.39 -16.61 9.33
CA ASP A 51 18.35 -15.62 9.57
C ASP A 51 16.94 -16.20 9.32
N ARG A 52 15.96 -15.75 10.11
CA ARG A 52 14.55 -16.05 9.83
C ARG A 52 14.08 -15.29 8.59
N VAL A 53 13.96 -16.00 7.48
CA VAL A 53 13.37 -15.46 6.25
C VAL A 53 11.85 -15.41 6.38
N LEU A 54 11.27 -14.20 6.38
CA LEU A 54 9.82 -13.99 6.45
C LEU A 54 9.13 -14.20 5.10
N ALA A 55 9.77 -13.77 4.01
CA ALA A 55 9.30 -13.91 2.63
C ALA A 55 10.47 -13.72 1.64
N VAL A 56 10.25 -14.05 0.36
CA VAL A 56 11.21 -13.82 -0.73
C VAL A 56 10.63 -12.84 -1.74
N ILE A 57 11.32 -11.73 -1.99
CA ILE A 57 11.01 -10.80 -3.08
C ILE A 57 11.59 -11.39 -4.37
N ARG A 58 10.72 -11.89 -5.26
CA ARG A 58 11.14 -12.52 -6.54
C ARG A 58 11.47 -11.50 -7.63
N GLY A 59 10.90 -10.31 -7.53
CA GLY A 59 11.13 -9.18 -8.43
C GLY A 59 10.23 -8.01 -8.04
N SER A 60 10.55 -6.82 -8.54
CA SER A 60 9.73 -5.62 -8.43
C SER A 60 9.84 -4.82 -9.72
N ALA A 61 8.80 -4.05 -10.05
CA ALA A 61 8.77 -3.18 -11.22
C ALA A 61 7.98 -1.92 -10.90
N VAL A 62 8.28 -0.83 -11.63
CA VAL A 62 7.56 0.45 -11.57
C VAL A 62 7.28 0.93 -12.99
N ASN A 63 6.09 1.49 -13.23
CA ASN A 63 5.69 2.13 -14.48
C ASN A 63 4.85 3.40 -14.19
N GLN A 64 4.28 4.00 -15.23
CA GLN A 64 3.36 5.15 -15.16
C GLN A 64 2.21 4.95 -16.16
N ASP A 65 1.04 5.51 -15.86
CA ASP A 65 -0.21 5.27 -16.62
C ASP A 65 -0.18 5.78 -18.06
N GLY A 66 0.77 6.66 -18.41
CA GLY A 66 0.95 7.17 -19.78
C GLY A 66 -0.09 8.23 -20.17
N ARG A 67 -0.32 8.37 -21.49
CA ARG A 67 -1.37 9.19 -22.10
C ARG A 67 -2.16 8.35 -23.08
#